data_AF-A0A4D7HA87-F1
#
_entry.id   AF-A0A4D7HA87-F1
#
_cell.length_a   1.000
_cell.length_b   1.000
_cell.length_c   1.000
_cell.angle_alpha   90.00
_cell.angle_beta   90.00
_cell.angle_gamma   90.00
#
_symmetry.space_group_name_H-M   'P 1'
#
loop_
_entity.id
_entity.type
_entity.pdbx_description
1 polymer ?
#
loop_
_entity_poly.entity_id
_entity_poly.type
_entity_poly.pdbx_seq_one_letter_code
_entity_poly.pdbx_strand_id
1 'polypeptide(L)' 'MAQIEITLPNDKQAQFERLAAEEFLTEERAIEGLLSVGLEAYRDVADRTETEVERSLFSADAEDEYGQRGEL' A
#
# COMPACT_ATOMS: atom_id res chain seq x y z
N MET A 1 -17.38 -17.15 11.21
CA MET A 1 -16.28 -16.60 10.40
C MET A 1 -16.50 -17.04 8.97
N ALA A 2 -16.39 -16.13 8.00
CA ALA A 2 -16.49 -16.51 6.59
C ALA A 2 -15.18 -17.22 6.19
N GLN A 3 -15.30 -18.39 5.56
CA GLN A 3 -14.16 -19.16 5.10
C GLN A 3 -13.97 -18.84 3.61
N ILE A 4 -12.80 -18.30 3.27
CA ILE A 4 -12.47 -17.88 1.90
C ILE A 4 -11.34 -18.78 1.42
N GLU A 5 -11.58 -19.48 0.31
CA GLU A 5 -10.56 -20.31 -0.32
C GLU A 5 -9.71 -19.46 -1.27
N ILE A 6 -8.40 -19.52 -1.10
CA ILE A 6 -7.44 -18.77 -1.91
C ILE A 6 -6.47 -19.77 -2.51
N THR A 7 -6.26 -19.66 -3.82
CA THR A 7 -5.26 -20.45 -4.54
C THR A 7 -4.12 -19.55 -4.97
N LEU A 8 -2.89 -20.00 -4.71
CA LEU A 8 -1.68 -19.30 -5.08
C LEU A 8 -1.06 -19.96 -6.32
N PRO A 9 -0.38 -19.18 -7.19
CA PRO A 9 0.50 -19.77 -8.19
C PRO A 9 1.57 -20.65 -7.52
N ASN A 10 1.93 -21.78 -8.14
CA ASN A 10 2.82 -22.79 -7.56
C ASN A 10 4.11 -22.20 -6.96
N ASP A 11 4.76 -21.27 -7.66
CA ASP A 11 6.00 -20.64 -7.19
C ASP A 11 5.80 -19.81 -5.91
N LYS A 12 4.64 -19.15 -5.80
CA LYS A 12 4.28 -18.34 -4.63
C LYS A 12 3.88 -19.22 -3.45
N GLN A 13 3.19 -20.32 -3.72
CA GLN A 13 2.84 -21.30 -2.70
C GLN A 13 4.08 -21.93 -2.06
N ALA A 14 5.04 -22.37 -2.88
CA ALA A 14 6.30 -22.91 -2.38
C ALA A 14 7.15 -21.88 -1.60
N GLN A 15 7.10 -20.60 -1.98
CA GLN A 15 7.73 -19.52 -1.21
C GLN A 15 7.06 -19.32 0.14
N PHE A 16 5.73 -19.33 0.16
CA PHE A 16 4.94 -19.18 1.37
C PHE A 16 5.15 -20.35 2.35
N GLU A 17 5.14 -21.59 1.88
CA GLU A 17 5.39 -22.78 2.72
C GLU A 17 6.76 -22.75 3.38
N ARG A 18 7.81 -22.30 2.66
CA ARG A 18 9.14 -22.12 3.25
C ARG A 18 9.16 -21.04 4.33
N LEU A 19 8.55 -19.89 4.05
CA LEU A 19 8.44 -18.80 5.02
C LEU A 19 7.67 -19.25 6.26
N ALA A 20 6.53 -19.92 6.07
CA ALA A 20 5.71 -20.44 7.15
C ALA A 20 6.46 -21.46 8.02
N ALA A 21 7.29 -22.32 7.42
CA ALA A 21 8.08 -23.30 8.15
C ALA A 21 9.27 -22.68 8.92
N GLU A 22 9.83 -21.57 8.45
CA GLU A 22 11.01 -20.93 9.03
C GLU A 22 10.68 -19.89 10.10
N GLU A 23 9.66 -19.06 9.88
CA GLU A 23 9.34 -17.91 10.75
C GLU A 23 8.08 -18.09 11.61
N PHE A 24 7.23 -19.07 11.30
CA PHE A 24 5.91 -19.18 11.93
C PHE A 24 5.65 -20.57 12.53
N LEU A 25 4.84 -20.60 13.59
CA LEU A 25 4.47 -21.84 14.27
C LEU A 25 3.40 -22.64 13.51
N THR A 26 2.54 -21.94 12.75
CA THR A 26 1.48 -22.55 11.93
C THR A 26 1.25 -21.74 10.66
N GLU A 27 0.74 -22.41 9.63
CA GLU A 27 0.38 -21.81 8.35
C GLU A 27 -0.63 -20.67 8.52
N GLU A 28 -1.65 -20.84 9.37
CA GLU A 28 -2.67 -19.82 9.62
C GLU A 28 -2.08 -18.53 10.19
N ARG A 29 -1.04 -18.64 11.04
CA ARG A 29 -0.35 -17.45 11.60
C ARG A 29 0.54 -16.77 10.56
N ALA A 30 1.14 -17.54 9.65
CA ALA A 30 1.86 -16.99 8.52
C ALA A 30 0.91 -16.25 7.55
N ILE A 31 -0.27 -16.80 7.28
CA ILE A 31 -1.31 -16.15 6.46
C ILE A 31 -1.73 -14.83 7.11
N GLU A 32 -2.09 -14.86 8.40
CA GLU A 32 -2.55 -13.68 9.15
C GLU A 32 -1.48 -12.58 9.16
N GLY A 33 -0.21 -12.94 9.42
CA GLY A 33 0.91 -12.00 9.42
C GLY A 33 1.15 -11.38 8.05
N LEU A 34 1.21 -12.19 7.00
CA LEU A 34 1.45 -11.72 5.63
C LEU A 34 0.34 -10.79 5.14
N LEU A 35 -0.94 -11.14 5.40
CA LEU A 35 -2.08 -10.31 5.04
C LEU A 35 -2.10 -8.99 5.82
N SER A 36 -1.75 -9.02 7.11
CA SER A 36 -1.71 -7.81 7.94
C SER A 36 -0.64 -6.82 7.44
N VAL A 37 0.57 -7.30 7.17
CA VAL A 37 1.67 -6.48 6.61
C VAL A 37 1.30 -5.96 5.23
N GLY A 38 0.68 -6.79 4.39
CA GLY A 38 0.20 -6.38 3.07
C GLY A 38 -0.86 -5.29 3.13
N LEU A 39 -1.81 -5.38 4.06
CA LEU A 39 -2.84 -4.36 4.28
C LEU A 39 -2.25 -3.06 4.83
N GLU A 40 -1.31 -3.14 5.75
CA GLU A 40 -0.59 -1.96 6.28
C GLU A 40 0.19 -1.26 5.17
N ALA A 41 0.97 -2.00 4.39
CA ALA A 41 1.71 -1.44 3.26
C ALA A 41 0.78 -0.83 2.20
N TYR A 42 -0.36 -1.47 1.91
CA TYR A 42 -1.35 -0.93 0.99
C TYR A 42 -1.95 0.38 1.52
N ARG A 43 -2.29 0.42 2.81
CA ARG A 43 -2.83 1.61 3.47
C ARG A 43 -1.83 2.76 3.48
N ASP A 44 -0.57 2.49 3.78
CA ASP A 44 0.51 3.49 3.72
C ASP A 44 0.68 4.08 2.31
N VAL A 45 0.55 3.25 1.27
CA VAL A 45 0.58 3.72 -0.12
C VAL A 45 -0.65 4.55 -0.43
N ALA A 46 -1.85 4.10 -0.04
CA ALA A 46 -3.09 4.84 -0.25
C ALA A 46 -3.04 6.22 0.41
N ASP A 47 -2.64 6.30 1.68
CA ASP A 47 -2.52 7.55 2.44
C ASP A 47 -1.48 8.50 1.83
N ARG A 48 -0.34 7.97 1.35
CA ARG A 48 0.66 8.77 0.62
C ARG A 48 0.14 9.31 -0.70
N THR A 49 -0.65 8.52 -1.41
CA THR A 49 -1.25 8.93 -2.69
C THR A 49 -2.27 10.05 -2.47
N GLU A 50 -3.09 9.96 -1.42
CA GLU A 50 -3.98 11.07 -1.01
C GLU A 50 -3.19 12.33 -0.63
N THR A 51 -2.11 12.18 0.14
CA THR A 51 -1.27 13.32 0.55
C THR A 51 -0.56 14.00 -0.63
N GLU A 52 -0.14 13.22 -1.65
CA GLU A 52 0.50 13.74 -2.87
C GLU A 52 -0.50 14.46 -3.78
N VAL A 53 -1.72 13.93 -3.90
CA VAL A 53 -2.82 14.57 -4.63
C VAL A 53 -3.26 15.87 -3.94
N GLU A 54 -3.41 15.87 -2.62
CA GLU A 54 -3.69 17.09 -1.85
C GLU A 54 -2.57 18.13 -2.02
N ARG A 55 -1.30 17.74 -1.86
CA ARG A 55 -0.17 18.65 -2.05
C ARG A 55 -0.17 19.26 -3.45
N SER A 56 -0.47 18.48 -4.48
CA SER A 56 -0.57 18.95 -5.87
C SER A 56 -1.70 19.97 -6.06
N LEU A 57 -2.85 19.78 -5.41
CA LEU A 57 -4.00 20.70 -5.46
C LEU A 57 -3.67 22.04 -4.79
N PHE A 58 -3.01 22.01 -3.63
CA PHE A 58 -2.61 23.24 -2.92
C PHE A 58 -1.42 23.97 -3.58
N SER A 59 -0.57 23.27 -4.34
CA SER A 59 0.49 23.92 -5.13
C SER A 59 -0.01 24.53 -6.43
N ALA A 60 -1.06 23.99 -7.04
CA ALA A 60 -1.62 24.53 -8.28
C ALA A 60 -2.30 25.90 -8.08
N ASP A 61 -2.92 26.13 -6.91
CA ASP A 61 -3.55 27.41 -6.57
C ASP A 61 -2.55 28.50 -6.13
N ALA A 62 -1.30 28.15 -5.82
CA ALA A 62 -0.31 29.11 -5.31
C ALA A 62 0.47 29.84 -6.42
N GLU A 63 0.45 29.35 -7.66
CA GLU A 63 1.23 29.94 -8.76
C GLU A 63 0.49 31.03 -9.57
N ASP A 64 -0.81 31.23 -9.34
CA ASP A 64 -1.61 32.19 -10.12
C ASP A 64 -1.65 33.63 -9.56
N GLU A 65 -1.16 33.89 -8.34
CA GLU A 65 -1.33 35.22 -7.70
C GLU A 65 -0.16 36.22 -7.89
N TYR A 66 0.94 35.84 -8.55
CA TYR A 66 2.11 36.74 -8.73
C TYR A 66 2.48 37.06 -10.19
N GLY A 67 1.62 36.72 -11.14
CA GLY A 67 1.95 36.72 -12.56
C GLY A 67 1.33 37.80 -13.44
N GLN A 68 0.98 39.01 -12.97
CA GLN A 68 0.67 40.12 -13.90
C GLN A 68 0.66 41.52 -13.25
N ARG A 69 1.84 42.11 -13.07
CA ARG A 69 2.00 43.57 -13.17
C ARG A 69 3.19 43.88 -14.06
N GLY A 70 2.94 43.73 -15.36
CA GLY A 70 3.79 44.26 -16.41
C GLY A 70 3.84 45.79 -16.33
N GLU A 71 5.07 46.28 -16.44
CA GLU A 71 5.54 47.52 -17.07
C GLU A 71 4.49 48.58 -17.42
N LEU A 72 4.61 49.77 -16.80
CA LEU A 72 4.42 51.09 -17.41
C LEU A 72 5.30 52.13 -16.71
#